data_AF-A0A0Q4Q8Z5-F1
#
_entry.id   AF-A0A0Q4Q8Z5-F1
#
_cell.length_a   1.000
_cell.length_b   1.000
_cell.length_c   1.000
_cell.angle_alpha   90.00
_cell.angle_beta   90.00
_cell.angle_gamma   90.00
#
_symmetry.space_group_name_H-M   'P 1'
#
loop_
_entity.id
_entity.type
_entity.pdbx_description
1 polymer ?
#
loop_
_entity_poly.entity_id
_entity_poly.type
_entity_poly.pdbx_seq_one_letter_code
_entity_poly.pdbx_strand_id
1 'polypeptide(L)'
;MNIDTQLMMEFDSNFDQYGPWIVTQRADKAGAALADRHYSRKTVGSPHFTRPGKRNLVLRTAEGDAVWVSYYGEWRKDGLDAWENSLFRNESSYMSSDLVKWAIFATYCEWGSQLPKDGYITYVKSSALRSDNPGCNYLNAGFARVGYNKSGKLLLLQLSVDKKFLPLEEIYAVKYLEACQNSIDLALSDGDYMEAIWFYKEAKKKQEYLLALKSAKHRMKKNKWNCFESTIDSYDLLLQMTGDDWIPCEMMDLLSLED
;
A
#
# COMPACT_ATOMS: atom_id res chain seq x y z
N MET A 1 17.15 -1.43 -11.78
CA MET A 1 16.54 -2.02 -10.57
C MET A 1 17.28 -1.41 -9.40
N ASN A 2 16.60 -0.78 -8.43
CA ASN A 2 17.29 -0.17 -7.29
C ASN A 2 17.80 -1.29 -6.36
N ILE A 3 18.94 -1.11 -5.70
CA ILE A 3 19.55 -2.11 -4.80
C ILE A 3 18.56 -2.51 -3.69
N ASP A 4 17.74 -1.56 -3.23
CA ASP A 4 16.64 -1.81 -2.29
C ASP A 4 15.57 -2.77 -2.83
N THR A 5 15.33 -2.78 -4.15
CA THR A 5 14.34 -3.68 -4.77
C THR A 5 14.87 -5.11 -4.85
N GLN A 6 16.19 -5.28 -5.00
CA GLN A 6 16.81 -6.59 -5.12
C GLN A 6 16.90 -7.29 -3.76
N LEU A 7 17.29 -6.56 -2.69
CA LEU A 7 17.21 -7.06 -1.32
C LEU A 7 15.78 -7.44 -0.92
N MET A 8 14.78 -6.67 -1.33
CA MET A 8 13.36 -6.99 -1.09
C MET A 8 12.86 -8.26 -1.77
N MET A 9 13.40 -8.58 -2.94
CA MET A 9 13.09 -9.84 -3.64
C MET A 9 13.77 -11.05 -2.99
N GLU A 10 14.79 -10.84 -2.16
CA GLU A 10 15.48 -11.90 -1.42
C GLU A 10 14.76 -12.26 -0.10
N PHE A 11 13.97 -11.34 0.50
CA PHE A 11 13.12 -11.60 1.67
C PHE A 11 11.77 -12.27 1.34
N ASP A 12 11.60 -12.73 0.10
CA ASP A 12 10.31 -13.09 -0.49
C ASP A 12 9.89 -14.53 -0.14
N SER A 13 9.11 -14.67 0.93
CA SER A 13 8.15 -15.77 1.10
C SER A 13 6.99 -15.48 2.05
N ASN A 14 7.01 -14.36 2.80
CA ASN A 14 5.99 -14.04 3.81
C ASN A 14 5.28 -12.68 3.61
N PHE A 15 5.37 -12.05 2.42
CA PHE A 15 4.60 -10.82 2.11
C PHE A 15 3.10 -11.08 1.83
N ASP A 16 2.53 -12.14 2.40
CA ASP A 16 1.15 -12.59 2.16
C ASP A 16 0.06 -11.67 2.75
N GLN A 17 0.45 -10.56 3.39
CA GLN A 17 -0.51 -9.58 3.92
C GLN A 17 -0.45 -8.26 3.16
N TYR A 18 -1.47 -8.05 2.32
CA TYR A 18 -1.80 -6.77 1.69
C TYR A 18 -2.50 -5.81 2.68
N GLY A 19 -1.96 -5.73 3.90
CA GLY A 19 -2.60 -5.11 5.04
C GLY A 19 -3.97 -5.76 5.31
N PRO A 20 -5.07 -4.98 5.40
CA PRO A 20 -6.39 -5.52 5.72
C PRO A 20 -7.07 -6.21 4.52
N TRP A 21 -6.43 -6.23 3.34
CA TRP A 21 -7.00 -6.83 2.14
C TRP A 21 -6.74 -8.34 2.06
N ILE A 22 -7.80 -9.07 1.75
CA ILE A 22 -7.77 -10.46 1.34
C ILE A 22 -8.14 -10.54 -0.14
N VAL A 23 -7.34 -11.27 -0.91
CA VAL A 23 -7.66 -11.58 -2.31
C VAL A 23 -8.88 -12.49 -2.35
N THR A 24 -9.86 -12.12 -3.17
CA THR A 24 -11.09 -12.89 -3.36
C THR A 24 -11.49 -12.93 -4.83
N GLN A 25 -12.67 -13.47 -5.10
CA GLN A 25 -13.21 -13.69 -6.43
C GLN A 25 -14.28 -12.66 -6.82
N ARG A 26 -14.48 -12.51 -8.13
CA ARG A 26 -15.52 -11.64 -8.74
C ARG A 26 -16.98 -11.95 -8.39
N ALA A 27 -17.23 -13.04 -7.68
CA ALA A 27 -18.56 -13.47 -7.20
C ALA A 27 -18.66 -13.49 -5.67
N ASP A 28 -17.71 -12.87 -4.98
CA ASP A 28 -17.73 -12.74 -3.52
C ASP A 28 -19.02 -12.04 -3.07
N LYS A 29 -19.75 -12.67 -2.14
CA LYS A 29 -21.08 -12.20 -1.71
C LYS A 29 -21.01 -10.85 -0.98
N ALA A 30 -20.00 -10.66 -0.14
CA ALA A 30 -19.82 -9.40 0.59
C ALA A 30 -19.41 -8.28 -0.36
N GLY A 31 -18.47 -8.57 -1.27
CA GLY A 31 -18.08 -7.66 -2.34
C GLY A 31 -19.25 -7.27 -3.26
N ALA A 32 -20.09 -8.23 -3.64
CA ALA A 32 -21.27 -7.98 -4.46
C ALA A 32 -22.29 -7.08 -3.75
N ALA A 33 -22.52 -7.30 -2.45
CA ALA A 33 -23.41 -6.47 -1.64
C ALA A 33 -22.91 -5.02 -1.53
N LEU A 34 -21.60 -4.83 -1.30
CA LEU A 34 -20.98 -3.49 -1.32
C LEU A 34 -21.10 -2.85 -2.70
N ALA A 35 -20.84 -3.61 -3.76
CA ALA A 35 -20.95 -3.13 -5.13
C ALA A 35 -22.38 -2.71 -5.48
N ASP A 36 -23.41 -3.40 -4.97
CA ASP A 36 -24.82 -3.01 -5.16
C ASP A 36 -25.14 -1.59 -4.68
N ARG A 37 -24.39 -1.10 -3.68
CA ARG A 37 -24.52 0.26 -3.12
C ARG A 37 -23.61 1.29 -3.78
N HIS A 38 -22.83 0.90 -4.79
CA HIS A 38 -21.88 1.79 -5.47
C HIS A 38 -22.48 2.39 -6.75
N TYR A 39 -22.21 3.69 -7.01
CA TYR A 39 -22.81 4.42 -8.14
C TYR A 39 -22.42 3.90 -9.53
N SER A 40 -21.37 3.08 -9.64
CA SER A 40 -20.93 2.48 -10.91
C SER A 40 -21.67 1.17 -11.23
N ARG A 41 -22.48 0.65 -10.31
CA ARG A 41 -23.20 -0.61 -10.49
C ARG A 41 -24.24 -0.49 -11.59
N LYS A 42 -24.20 -1.43 -12.54
CA LYS A 42 -25.17 -1.49 -13.65
C LYS A 42 -26.37 -2.40 -13.35
N THR A 43 -26.11 -3.56 -12.76
CA THR A 43 -27.13 -4.59 -12.49
C THR A 43 -27.07 -4.98 -11.02
N VAL A 44 -27.96 -4.40 -10.22
CA VAL A 44 -28.07 -4.69 -8.78
C VAL A 44 -28.49 -6.16 -8.59
N GLY A 45 -27.90 -6.86 -7.63
CA GLY A 45 -28.19 -8.27 -7.30
C GLY A 45 -27.47 -9.30 -8.18
N SER A 46 -26.80 -8.88 -9.27
CA SER A 46 -25.91 -9.77 -10.03
C SER A 46 -24.79 -10.33 -9.13
N PRO A 47 -24.48 -11.64 -9.16
CA PRO A 47 -23.35 -12.20 -8.42
C PRO A 47 -22.01 -11.61 -8.89
N HIS A 48 -21.86 -11.40 -10.20
CA HIS A 48 -20.66 -10.81 -10.77
C HIS A 48 -20.77 -9.28 -10.79
N PHE A 49 -19.79 -8.62 -10.16
CA PHE A 49 -19.73 -7.17 -10.04
C PHE A 49 -18.51 -6.54 -10.73
N THR A 50 -17.66 -7.34 -11.36
CA THR A 50 -16.50 -6.87 -12.13
C THR A 50 -16.81 -6.80 -13.63
N ARG A 51 -15.98 -6.04 -14.36
CA ARG A 51 -16.07 -5.96 -15.82
C ARG A 51 -15.28 -7.11 -16.46
N PRO A 52 -15.70 -7.64 -17.63
CA PRO A 52 -14.86 -8.54 -18.40
C PRO A 52 -13.61 -7.79 -18.88
N GLY A 53 -12.44 -8.42 -18.80
CA GLY A 53 -11.16 -7.85 -19.23
C GLY A 53 -10.01 -8.85 -19.09
N LYS A 54 -8.79 -8.40 -19.42
CA LYS A 54 -7.59 -9.23 -19.44
C LYS A 54 -7.21 -9.70 -18.03
N ARG A 55 -7.29 -8.81 -17.05
CA ARG A 55 -7.07 -9.12 -15.63
C ARG A 55 -8.07 -8.38 -14.74
N ASN A 56 -8.50 -9.06 -13.68
CA ASN A 56 -9.25 -8.48 -12.57
C ASN A 56 -8.66 -9.01 -11.26
N LEU A 57 -8.36 -8.11 -10.32
CA LEU A 57 -8.01 -8.45 -8.95
C LEU A 57 -9.11 -7.90 -8.05
N VAL A 58 -9.68 -8.76 -7.22
CA VAL A 58 -10.73 -8.38 -6.27
C VAL A 58 -10.18 -8.54 -4.87
N LEU A 59 -10.30 -7.49 -4.08
CA LEU A 59 -9.88 -7.47 -2.69
C LEU A 59 -11.09 -7.15 -1.81
N ARG A 60 -11.16 -7.76 -0.64
CA ARG A 60 -12.10 -7.40 0.42
C ARG A 60 -11.43 -7.40 1.78
N THR A 61 -11.97 -6.66 2.73
CA THR A 61 -11.61 -6.82 4.14
C THR A 61 -12.16 -8.14 4.69
N ALA A 62 -11.57 -8.63 5.77
CA ALA A 62 -12.05 -9.83 6.47
C ALA A 62 -13.55 -9.72 6.81
N GLU A 63 -13.96 -8.52 7.26
CA GLU A 63 -15.31 -8.25 7.76
C GLU A 63 -16.30 -7.99 6.62
N GLY A 64 -15.81 -7.91 5.37
CA GLY A 64 -16.65 -7.72 4.19
C GLY A 64 -17.27 -6.32 4.10
N ASP A 65 -16.67 -5.33 4.76
CA ASP A 65 -17.11 -3.94 4.85
C ASP A 65 -16.31 -2.98 3.95
N ALA A 66 -15.26 -3.46 3.28
CA ALA A 66 -14.64 -2.75 2.16
C ALA A 66 -14.35 -3.69 0.99
N VAL A 67 -14.42 -3.14 -0.23
CA VAL A 67 -14.14 -3.86 -1.49
C VAL A 67 -13.35 -2.97 -2.45
N TRP A 68 -12.38 -3.58 -3.13
CA TRP A 68 -11.58 -2.97 -4.18
C TRP A 68 -11.53 -3.88 -5.41
N VAL A 69 -11.56 -3.29 -6.61
CA VAL A 69 -11.35 -4.00 -7.87
C VAL A 69 -10.36 -3.28 -8.75
N SER A 70 -9.21 -3.93 -8.97
CA SER A 70 -8.25 -3.57 -10.01
C SER A 70 -8.66 -4.21 -11.32
N TYR A 71 -8.62 -3.44 -12.40
CA TYR A 71 -8.97 -3.88 -13.74
C TYR A 71 -7.85 -3.52 -14.72
N TYR A 72 -7.47 -4.48 -15.57
CA TYR A 72 -6.63 -4.22 -16.73
C TYR A 72 -7.30 -4.76 -17.99
N GLY A 73 -7.60 -3.85 -18.92
CA GLY A 73 -8.19 -4.16 -20.22
C GLY A 73 -7.12 -4.07 -21.30
N GLU A 74 -7.13 -5.02 -22.24
CA GLU A 74 -6.24 -5.00 -23.40
C GLU A 74 -6.51 -3.80 -24.32
N TRP A 75 -7.78 -3.39 -24.40
CA TRP A 75 -8.23 -2.29 -25.26
C TRP A 75 -9.06 -1.30 -24.44
N ARG A 76 -8.53 -0.07 -24.29
CA ARG A 76 -9.24 1.03 -23.62
C ARG A 76 -9.66 2.11 -24.61
N LYS A 77 -10.91 2.59 -24.49
CA LYS A 77 -11.45 3.66 -25.35
C LYS A 77 -10.82 5.03 -25.11
N ASP A 78 -10.16 5.20 -23.98
CA ASP A 78 -9.43 6.42 -23.61
C ASP A 78 -7.99 6.44 -24.13
N GLY A 79 -7.48 5.33 -24.69
CA GLY A 79 -6.13 5.23 -25.25
C GLY A 79 -5.02 5.11 -24.19
N LEU A 80 -5.38 5.01 -22.92
CA LEU A 80 -4.42 4.81 -21.83
C LEU A 80 -4.00 3.35 -21.77
N ASP A 81 -2.77 3.10 -21.36
CA ASP A 81 -2.27 1.81 -20.90
C ASP A 81 -2.00 1.96 -19.40
N ALA A 82 -3.02 1.66 -18.60
CA ALA A 82 -3.06 1.86 -17.15
C ALA A 82 -3.86 0.75 -16.47
N TRP A 83 -3.48 0.44 -15.24
CA TRP A 83 -4.33 -0.30 -14.31
C TRP A 83 -5.43 0.64 -13.78
N GLU A 84 -6.68 0.19 -13.77
CA GLU A 84 -7.82 0.99 -13.33
C GLU A 84 -8.36 0.46 -12.00
N ASN A 85 -8.56 1.35 -11.02
CA ASN A 85 -9.54 1.08 -9.98
C ASN A 85 -10.93 1.25 -10.59
N SER A 86 -11.61 0.12 -10.80
CA SER A 86 -12.94 0.09 -11.43
C SER A 86 -14.09 0.11 -10.41
N LEU A 87 -13.78 -0.26 -9.16
CA LEU A 87 -14.67 -0.23 -8.01
C LEU A 87 -13.84 -0.03 -6.73
N PHE A 88 -14.25 0.92 -5.90
CA PHE A 88 -13.81 1.01 -4.51
C PHE A 88 -14.98 1.46 -3.65
N ARG A 89 -15.27 0.71 -2.60
CA ARG A 89 -16.23 1.12 -1.57
C ARG A 89 -15.67 0.73 -0.21
N ASN A 90 -15.74 1.67 0.71
CA ASN A 90 -15.32 1.47 2.09
C ASN A 90 -16.46 1.88 3.03
N GLU A 91 -16.95 0.93 3.80
CA GLU A 91 -17.90 1.11 4.92
C GLU A 91 -17.26 0.70 6.27
N SER A 92 -15.97 0.36 6.26
CA SER A 92 -15.18 -0.01 7.44
C SER A 92 -14.71 1.22 8.24
N SER A 93 -14.06 0.94 9.38
CA SER A 93 -13.35 1.95 10.18
C SER A 93 -11.97 2.32 9.61
N TYR A 94 -11.44 1.56 8.64
CA TYR A 94 -10.15 1.89 8.03
C TYR A 94 -10.22 3.18 7.24
N MET A 95 -9.13 3.95 7.30
CA MET A 95 -9.00 5.16 6.52
C MET A 95 -8.89 4.82 5.02
N SER A 96 -9.74 5.45 4.21
CA SER A 96 -9.91 5.09 2.79
C SER A 96 -8.67 5.28 1.94
N SER A 97 -7.83 6.28 2.24
CA SER A 97 -6.57 6.48 1.50
C SER A 97 -5.59 5.33 1.70
N ASP A 98 -5.69 4.61 2.80
CA ASP A 98 -4.74 3.57 3.19
C ASP A 98 -5.08 2.25 2.56
N LEU A 99 -6.37 1.94 2.57
CA LEU A 99 -6.96 0.90 1.74
C LEU A 99 -6.57 1.09 0.25
N VAL A 100 -6.62 2.31 -0.28
CA VAL A 100 -6.21 2.59 -1.67
C VAL A 100 -4.73 2.23 -1.89
N LYS A 101 -3.82 2.63 -0.99
CA LYS A 101 -2.38 2.35 -1.14
C LYS A 101 -2.09 0.85 -1.06
N TRP A 102 -2.65 0.17 -0.06
CA TRP A 102 -2.49 -1.29 0.06
C TRP A 102 -3.05 -2.02 -1.15
N ALA A 103 -4.18 -1.58 -1.70
CA ALA A 103 -4.75 -2.21 -2.88
C ALA A 103 -3.88 -2.02 -4.12
N ILE A 104 -3.22 -0.86 -4.25
CA ILE A 104 -2.22 -0.63 -5.28
C ILE A 104 -1.03 -1.56 -5.10
N PHE A 105 -0.50 -1.68 -3.88
CA PHE A 105 0.58 -2.60 -3.55
C PHE A 105 0.21 -4.05 -3.88
N ALA A 106 -0.97 -4.52 -3.44
CA ALA A 106 -1.50 -5.83 -3.78
C ALA A 106 -1.55 -6.04 -5.29
N THR A 107 -2.08 -5.06 -6.04
CA THR A 107 -2.15 -5.15 -7.50
C THR A 107 -0.76 -5.24 -8.13
N TYR A 108 0.20 -4.47 -7.62
CA TYR A 108 1.56 -4.46 -8.11
C TYR A 108 2.24 -5.81 -7.94
N CYS A 109 2.14 -6.41 -6.75
CA CYS A 109 2.64 -7.74 -6.45
C CYS A 109 1.96 -8.81 -7.32
N GLU A 110 0.62 -8.86 -7.31
CA GLU A 110 -0.17 -9.88 -8.02
C GLU A 110 0.00 -9.85 -9.54
N TRP A 111 0.31 -8.70 -10.13
CA TRP A 111 0.38 -8.55 -11.59
C TRP A 111 1.81 -8.50 -12.16
N GLY A 112 2.82 -8.73 -11.32
CA GLY A 112 4.20 -8.98 -11.75
C GLY A 112 5.12 -7.76 -11.73
N SER A 113 4.89 -6.82 -10.81
CA SER A 113 5.80 -5.71 -10.49
C SER A 113 6.24 -4.82 -11.66
N GLN A 114 5.51 -4.85 -12.77
CA GLN A 114 5.72 -3.99 -13.94
C GLN A 114 4.48 -3.15 -14.19
N LEU A 115 4.57 -1.86 -13.87
CA LEU A 115 3.48 -0.92 -14.11
C LEU A 115 3.30 -0.66 -15.61
N PRO A 116 2.05 -0.50 -16.07
CA PRO A 116 1.75 0.04 -17.39
C PRO A 116 2.32 1.45 -17.57
N LYS A 117 2.47 1.91 -18.83
CA LYS A 117 3.12 3.19 -19.14
C LYS A 117 2.45 4.39 -18.46
N ASP A 118 1.11 4.35 -18.34
CA ASP A 118 0.31 5.43 -17.77
C ASP A 118 0.01 5.18 -16.26
N GLY A 119 0.62 4.15 -15.67
CA GLY A 119 0.54 3.85 -14.25
C GLY A 119 -0.84 3.35 -13.80
N TYR A 120 -1.39 3.99 -12.78
CA TYR A 120 -2.67 3.62 -12.15
C TYR A 120 -3.69 4.75 -12.30
N ILE A 121 -4.93 4.44 -12.63
CA ILE A 121 -5.99 5.42 -12.83
C ILE A 121 -7.28 5.06 -12.10
N THR A 122 -8.13 6.06 -11.91
CA THR A 122 -9.55 5.86 -11.58
C THR A 122 -10.40 6.99 -12.16
N TYR A 123 -11.68 6.67 -12.40
CA TYR A 123 -12.68 7.64 -12.83
C TYR A 123 -13.70 7.85 -11.71
N VAL A 124 -13.80 9.09 -11.24
CA VAL A 124 -14.70 9.47 -10.15
C VAL A 124 -15.88 10.26 -10.70
N LYS A 125 -17.10 9.81 -10.39
CA LYS A 125 -18.33 10.55 -10.71
C LYS A 125 -18.61 11.56 -9.61
N SER A 126 -18.04 12.76 -9.72
CA SER A 126 -18.14 13.81 -8.69
C SER A 126 -19.59 14.09 -8.27
N SER A 127 -20.53 14.10 -9.22
CA SER A 127 -21.96 14.35 -8.96
C SER A 127 -22.69 13.25 -8.18
N ALA A 128 -22.06 12.10 -7.97
CA ALA A 128 -22.61 11.01 -7.16
C ALA A 128 -22.05 10.99 -5.73
N LEU A 129 -21.20 11.96 -5.37
CA LEU A 129 -20.55 12.04 -4.07
C LEU A 129 -21.21 13.13 -3.21
N ARG A 130 -21.25 12.89 -1.90
CA ARG A 130 -21.62 13.92 -0.91
C ARG A 130 -20.49 14.91 -0.61
N SER A 131 -19.24 14.51 -0.89
CA SER A 131 -18.06 15.32 -0.57
C SER A 131 -17.81 16.38 -1.64
N ASP A 132 -17.52 17.60 -1.20
CA ASP A 132 -17.08 18.71 -2.05
C ASP A 132 -15.64 18.54 -2.58
N ASN A 133 -14.91 17.52 -2.09
CA ASN A 133 -13.59 17.14 -2.58
C ASN A 133 -13.59 15.73 -3.20
N PRO A 134 -14.15 15.56 -4.42
CA PRO A 134 -14.17 14.28 -5.12
C PRO A 134 -12.79 13.64 -5.23
N GLY A 135 -12.70 12.38 -4.80
CA GLY A 135 -11.48 11.59 -4.85
C GLY A 135 -10.42 11.96 -3.81
N CYS A 136 -10.78 12.64 -2.71
CA CYS A 136 -9.86 12.99 -1.63
C CYS A 136 -9.02 11.79 -1.13
N ASN A 137 -9.63 10.60 -1.02
CA ASN A 137 -8.94 9.35 -0.68
C ASN A 137 -7.79 9.03 -1.66
N TYR A 138 -8.02 9.12 -2.97
CA TYR A 138 -6.99 8.94 -4.00
C TYR A 138 -5.93 10.03 -3.96
N LEU A 139 -6.32 11.30 -3.77
CA LEU A 139 -5.37 12.41 -3.66
C LEU A 139 -4.41 12.23 -2.47
N ASN A 140 -4.94 11.80 -1.32
CA ASN A 140 -4.15 11.46 -0.13
C ASN A 140 -3.28 10.21 -0.34
N ALA A 141 -3.72 9.29 -1.21
CA ALA A 141 -2.97 8.15 -1.70
C ALA A 141 -2.00 8.50 -2.84
N GLY A 142 -1.78 9.78 -3.16
CA GLY A 142 -0.74 10.23 -4.09
C GLY A 142 -1.21 10.50 -5.52
N PHE A 143 -2.46 10.19 -5.87
CA PHE A 143 -3.00 10.49 -7.19
C PHE A 143 -3.04 12.00 -7.44
N ALA A 144 -3.03 12.37 -8.73
CA ALA A 144 -3.26 13.73 -9.20
C ALA A 144 -4.51 13.80 -10.08
N ARG A 145 -5.17 14.96 -10.10
CA ARG A 145 -6.20 15.27 -11.09
C ARG A 145 -5.54 15.54 -12.43
N VAL A 146 -5.92 14.80 -13.46
CA VAL A 146 -5.33 14.94 -14.81
C VAL A 146 -6.36 15.26 -15.90
N GLY A 147 -7.62 15.49 -15.52
CA GLY A 147 -8.67 15.95 -16.42
C GLY A 147 -9.97 15.20 -16.21
N TYR A 148 -10.72 15.01 -17.30
CA TYR A 148 -12.00 14.32 -17.29
C TYR A 148 -12.05 13.27 -18.41
N ASN A 149 -12.98 12.33 -18.31
CA ASN A 149 -13.29 11.45 -19.44
C ASN A 149 -13.81 12.24 -20.66
N LYS A 150 -13.87 11.60 -21.83
CA LYS A 150 -14.32 12.24 -23.10
C LYS A 150 -15.67 12.96 -23.01
N SER A 151 -16.58 12.50 -22.15
CA SER A 151 -17.89 13.15 -21.96
C SER A 151 -17.88 14.32 -20.96
N GLY A 152 -16.76 14.60 -20.31
CA GLY A 152 -16.63 15.62 -19.26
C GLY A 152 -17.33 15.30 -17.94
N LYS A 153 -17.81 14.07 -17.73
CA LYS A 153 -18.68 13.71 -16.59
C LYS A 153 -17.95 13.01 -15.44
N LEU A 154 -16.79 12.41 -15.72
CA LEU A 154 -16.01 11.66 -14.74
C LEU A 154 -14.64 12.31 -14.60
N LEU A 155 -14.28 12.69 -13.37
CA LEU A 155 -12.96 13.18 -13.01
C LEU A 155 -11.95 12.04 -13.16
N LEU A 156 -10.89 12.26 -13.92
CA LEU A 156 -9.78 11.32 -14.06
C LEU A 156 -8.70 11.65 -13.02
N LEU A 157 -8.40 10.66 -12.19
CA LEU A 157 -7.29 10.68 -11.24
C LEU A 157 -6.24 9.68 -11.69
N GLN A 158 -4.97 10.09 -11.65
CA GLN A 158 -3.85 9.26 -12.08
C GLN A 158 -2.71 9.28 -11.06
N LEU A 159 -2.19 8.10 -10.75
CA LEU A 159 -0.91 7.87 -10.11
C LEU A 159 0.07 7.45 -11.21
N SER A 160 0.89 8.41 -11.64
CA SER A 160 1.77 8.27 -12.79
C SER A 160 3.11 7.63 -12.40
N VAL A 161 3.75 6.95 -13.35
CA VAL A 161 5.02 6.22 -13.12
C VAL A 161 6.20 7.17 -12.87
N ASP A 162 6.18 8.36 -13.47
CA ASP A 162 7.20 9.41 -13.37
C ASP A 162 7.23 10.11 -12.00
N LYS A 163 6.06 10.21 -11.35
CA LYS A 163 5.96 10.60 -9.94
C LYS A 163 6.35 9.40 -9.12
N LYS A 164 7.68 9.20 -8.96
CA LYS A 164 8.37 8.26 -8.04
C LYS A 164 7.36 7.67 -7.10
N PHE A 165 6.97 6.41 -7.29
CA PHE A 165 5.71 5.85 -6.82
C PHE A 165 5.61 5.82 -5.28
N LEU A 166 5.42 7.00 -4.66
CA LEU A 166 5.58 7.25 -3.23
C LEU A 166 4.73 6.30 -2.37
N PRO A 167 3.49 5.93 -2.75
CA PRO A 167 2.72 4.95 -1.99
C PRO A 167 3.37 3.57 -1.89
N LEU A 168 4.02 3.11 -2.97
CA LEU A 168 4.76 1.84 -2.93
C LEU A 168 6.02 2.01 -2.12
N GLU A 169 6.78 3.09 -2.31
CA GLU A 169 7.99 3.36 -1.51
C GLU A 169 7.69 3.40 -0.01
N GLU A 170 6.58 4.04 0.39
CA GLU A 170 6.09 4.06 1.78
C GLU A 170 5.75 2.64 2.28
N ILE A 171 4.96 1.87 1.51
CA ILE A 171 4.59 0.50 1.90
C ILE A 171 5.82 -0.41 1.95
N TYR A 172 6.73 -0.30 0.99
CA TYR A 172 7.99 -1.04 0.97
C TYR A 172 8.83 -0.72 2.19
N ALA A 173 8.99 0.55 2.54
CA ALA A 173 9.74 0.91 3.74
C ALA A 173 9.09 0.33 5.02
N VAL A 174 7.76 0.34 5.13
CA VAL A 174 7.05 -0.28 6.26
C VAL A 174 7.28 -1.80 6.28
N LYS A 175 7.11 -2.46 5.14
CA LYS A 175 7.33 -3.91 5.00
C LYS A 175 8.78 -4.33 5.26
N TYR A 176 9.75 -3.48 4.91
CA TYR A 176 11.15 -3.68 5.25
C TYR A 176 11.36 -3.69 6.76
N LEU A 177 10.78 -2.71 7.46
CA LEU A 177 10.91 -2.58 8.90
C LEU A 177 10.30 -3.79 9.63
N GLU A 178 9.14 -4.26 9.17
CA GLU A 178 8.53 -5.51 9.68
C GLU A 178 9.46 -6.72 9.45
N ALA A 179 10.10 -6.83 8.29
CA ALA A 179 11.03 -7.92 7.99
C ALA A 179 12.31 -7.85 8.86
N CYS A 180 12.87 -6.66 9.04
CA CYS A 180 13.98 -6.45 9.96
C CYS A 180 13.61 -6.87 11.37
N GLN A 181 12.43 -6.50 11.87
CA GLN A 181 11.96 -6.91 13.19
C GLN A 181 11.92 -8.42 13.35
N ASN A 182 11.25 -9.12 12.44
CA ASN A 182 11.15 -10.58 12.50
C ASN A 182 12.54 -11.24 12.48
N SER A 183 13.47 -10.67 11.72
CA SER A 183 14.84 -11.19 11.62
C SER A 183 15.66 -10.92 12.88
N ILE A 184 15.44 -9.77 13.55
CA ILE A 184 16.03 -9.46 14.85
C ILE A 184 15.51 -10.43 15.91
N ASP A 185 14.19 -10.62 15.98
CA ASP A 185 13.57 -11.54 16.94
C ASP A 185 14.13 -12.97 16.80
N LEU A 186 14.28 -13.43 15.55
CA LEU A 186 14.88 -14.72 15.25
C LEU A 186 16.35 -14.78 15.67
N ALA A 187 17.18 -13.82 15.25
CA ALA A 187 18.60 -13.77 15.57
C ALA A 187 18.84 -13.73 17.09
N LEU A 188 18.05 -12.95 17.84
CA LEU A 188 18.10 -12.93 19.30
C LEU A 188 17.72 -14.27 19.92
N SER A 189 16.70 -14.94 19.38
CA SER A 189 16.28 -16.27 19.87
C SER A 189 17.37 -17.34 19.67
N ASP A 190 18.20 -17.17 18.64
CA ASP A 190 19.33 -18.04 18.31
C ASP A 190 20.64 -17.61 18.99
N GLY A 191 20.66 -16.45 19.67
CA GLY A 191 21.85 -15.88 20.30
C GLY A 191 22.84 -15.23 19.32
N ASP A 192 22.44 -14.99 18.06
CA ASP A 192 23.26 -14.28 17.06
C ASP A 192 23.10 -12.76 17.19
N TYR A 193 23.88 -12.21 18.13
CA TYR A 193 23.87 -10.79 18.43
C TYR A 193 24.44 -9.91 17.32
N MET A 194 25.36 -10.44 16.50
CA MET A 194 25.93 -9.72 15.35
C MET A 194 24.87 -9.48 14.29
N GLU A 195 24.11 -10.53 13.96
CA GLU A 195 23.03 -10.48 12.99
C GLU A 195 21.89 -9.56 13.48
N ALA A 196 21.50 -9.67 14.75
CA ALA A 196 20.50 -8.78 15.35
C ALA A 196 20.90 -7.29 15.24
N ILE A 197 22.17 -6.95 15.55
CA ILE A 197 22.69 -5.58 15.41
C ILE A 197 22.69 -5.11 13.95
N TRP A 198 23.05 -5.99 13.01
CA TRP A 198 23.04 -5.66 11.59
C TRP A 198 21.62 -5.29 11.12
N PHE A 199 20.63 -6.13 11.41
CA PHE A 199 19.23 -5.84 11.07
C PHE A 199 18.70 -4.57 11.74
N TYR A 200 19.08 -4.32 13.01
CA TYR A 200 18.73 -3.08 13.70
C TYR A 200 19.28 -1.84 12.97
N LYS A 201 20.55 -1.87 12.55
CA LYS A 201 21.17 -0.77 11.79
C LYS A 201 20.45 -0.52 10.47
N GLU A 202 20.07 -1.58 9.75
CA GLU A 202 19.28 -1.47 8.52
C GLU A 202 17.88 -0.92 8.78
N ALA A 203 17.20 -1.36 9.84
CA ALA A 203 15.91 -0.84 10.25
C ALA A 203 15.98 0.67 10.53
N LYS A 204 16.99 1.13 11.28
CA LYS A 204 17.19 2.56 11.58
C LYS A 204 17.34 3.40 10.31
N LYS A 205 18.20 2.98 9.38
CA LYS A 205 18.36 3.65 8.07
C LYS A 205 17.04 3.73 7.32
N LYS A 206 16.25 2.65 7.31
CA LYS A 206 14.96 2.64 6.61
C LYS A 206 13.89 3.49 7.32
N GLN A 207 13.92 3.56 8.64
CA GLN A 207 13.03 4.42 9.43
C GLN A 207 13.30 5.90 9.12
N GLU A 208 14.57 6.31 9.06
CA GLU A 208 14.97 7.67 8.66
C GLU A 208 14.49 7.99 7.23
N TYR A 209 14.64 7.05 6.30
CA TYR A 209 14.12 7.18 4.95
C TYR A 209 12.59 7.36 4.92
N LEU A 210 11.84 6.53 5.67
CA LEU A 210 10.39 6.63 5.78
C LEU A 210 9.96 7.99 6.36
N LEU A 211 10.66 8.49 7.39
CA LEU A 211 10.44 9.82 7.97
C LEU A 211 10.71 10.92 6.95
N ALA A 212 11.76 10.79 6.14
CA ALA A 212 12.07 11.73 5.06
C ALA A 212 10.96 11.76 3.98
N LEU A 213 10.45 10.59 3.57
CA LEU A 213 9.31 10.48 2.65
C LEU A 213 8.06 11.19 3.22
N LYS A 214 7.71 10.89 4.47
CA LYS A 214 6.57 11.52 5.17
C LYS A 214 6.75 13.04 5.31
N SER A 215 7.96 13.49 5.62
CA SER A 215 8.27 14.93 5.77
C SER A 215 8.21 15.68 4.45
N ALA A 216 8.69 15.07 3.36
CA ALA A 216 8.54 15.63 2.01
C ALA A 216 7.06 15.80 1.64
N LYS A 217 6.20 14.85 2.02
CA LYS A 217 4.75 14.92 1.84
C LYS A 217 4.09 16.05 2.65
N HIS A 218 4.53 16.24 3.90
CA HIS A 218 4.05 17.35 4.74
C HIS A 218 4.40 18.71 4.13
N ARG A 219 5.64 18.87 3.65
CA ARG A 219 6.07 20.09 2.91
C ARG A 219 5.25 20.34 1.64
N MET A 220 4.74 19.28 1.00
CA MET A 220 3.83 19.38 -0.16
C MET A 220 2.36 19.69 0.20
N LYS A 221 2.03 20.05 1.46
CA LYS A 221 0.66 20.31 1.95
C LYS A 221 -0.33 19.16 1.68
N LYS A 222 0.13 17.91 1.66
CA LYS A 222 -0.76 16.74 1.62
C LYS A 222 -1.04 16.29 3.06
N ASN A 223 -2.29 15.97 3.36
CA ASN A 223 -2.79 15.70 4.73
C ASN A 223 -1.95 14.67 5.49
N LYS A 224 -1.88 14.87 6.82
CA LYS A 224 -1.21 13.96 7.76
C LYS A 224 -1.82 12.55 7.71
N TRP A 225 -0.93 11.59 7.90
CA TRP A 225 -1.12 10.16 7.72
C TRP A 225 -0.94 9.54 9.11
N ASN A 226 -1.99 8.95 9.70
CA ASN A 226 -1.99 8.60 11.14
C ASN A 226 -2.16 7.09 11.43
N CYS A 227 -2.20 6.24 10.41
CA CYS A 227 -2.53 4.80 10.54
C CYS A 227 -1.38 3.86 10.17
N PHE A 228 -0.27 4.41 9.69
CA PHE A 228 0.96 3.69 9.39
C PHE A 228 2.10 4.37 10.10
N GLU A 229 1.96 4.45 11.40
CA GLU A 229 3.12 4.48 12.24
C GLU A 229 3.67 3.06 12.23
N SER A 230 4.97 2.95 11.98
CA SER A 230 5.69 1.74 12.36
C SER A 230 5.30 1.48 13.81
N THR A 231 4.81 0.29 14.17
CA THR A 231 4.59 -0.07 15.58
C THR A 231 5.90 -0.12 16.36
N ILE A 232 7.00 0.04 15.63
CA ILE A 232 8.38 0.00 16.04
C ILE A 232 8.91 1.44 16.12
N ASP A 233 9.08 1.93 17.34
CA ASP A 233 10.14 2.89 17.64
C ASP A 233 11.47 2.12 17.64
N SER A 234 12.51 2.63 16.98
CA SER A 234 13.83 2.00 17.03
C SER A 234 14.37 1.95 18.47
N TYR A 235 13.87 2.83 19.34
CA TYR A 235 14.14 2.80 20.77
C TYR A 235 13.46 1.62 21.49
N ASP A 236 12.22 1.28 21.14
CA ASP A 236 11.50 0.13 21.70
C ASP A 236 12.15 -1.21 21.30
N LEU A 237 12.83 -1.27 20.14
CA LEU A 237 13.63 -2.44 19.76
C LEU A 237 14.81 -2.67 20.69
N LEU A 238 15.57 -1.62 21.02
CA LEU A 238 16.71 -1.70 21.93
C LEU A 238 16.30 -2.24 23.31
N LEU A 239 15.10 -1.88 23.76
CA LEU A 239 14.50 -2.37 25.01
C LEU A 239 14.01 -3.82 24.90
N GLN A 240 13.46 -4.23 23.75
CA GLN A 240 13.09 -5.63 23.50
C GLN A 240 14.29 -6.56 23.38
N MET A 241 15.42 -6.06 22.85
CA MET A 241 16.66 -6.82 22.68
C MET A 241 17.29 -7.30 24.00
N THR A 242 16.89 -6.71 25.13
CA THR A 242 17.66 -6.79 26.37
C THR A 242 16.91 -7.26 27.59
N GLY A 243 15.59 -7.43 27.52
CA GLY A 243 14.73 -7.95 28.58
C GLY A 243 15.28 -7.70 29.99
N ASP A 244 14.88 -6.59 30.62
CA ASP A 244 15.39 -6.05 31.90
C ASP A 244 16.48 -4.96 31.77
N ASP A 245 16.41 -4.09 30.74
CA ASP A 245 17.31 -2.93 30.56
C ASP A 245 18.82 -3.29 30.49
N TRP A 246 19.16 -4.53 30.12
CA TRP A 246 20.53 -5.03 30.14
C TRP A 246 21.09 -5.36 28.75
N ILE A 247 21.95 -4.49 28.21
CA ILE A 247 22.68 -4.73 26.95
C ILE A 247 23.98 -5.52 27.27
N PRO A 248 24.22 -6.71 26.68
CA PRO A 248 25.50 -7.42 26.82
C PRO A 248 26.69 -6.54 26.42
N CYS A 249 27.81 -6.62 27.15
CA CYS A 249 28.97 -5.76 26.90
C CYS A 249 29.53 -5.90 25.47
N GLU A 250 29.49 -7.11 24.92
CA GLU A 250 29.90 -7.42 23.55
C GLU A 250 29.07 -6.65 22.52
N MET A 251 27.78 -6.40 22.79
CA MET A 251 26.91 -5.58 21.95
C MET A 251 27.19 -4.09 22.09
N MET A 252 27.50 -3.61 23.29
CA MET A 252 27.83 -2.20 23.52
C MET A 252 29.06 -1.80 22.70
N ASP A 253 30.05 -2.67 22.64
CA ASP A 253 31.23 -2.46 21.79
C ASP A 253 30.82 -2.37 20.31
N LEU A 254 29.99 -3.29 19.82
CA LEU A 254 29.50 -3.31 18.42
C LEU A 254 28.61 -2.13 18.02
N LEU A 255 27.87 -1.56 18.97
CA LEU A 255 27.07 -0.35 18.79
C LEU A 255 27.94 0.91 18.79
N SER A 256 29.05 0.91 19.53
CA SER A 256 29.96 2.06 19.68
C SER A 256 31.10 2.13 18.67
N LEU A 257 31.35 1.06 17.90
CA LEU A 257 32.53 0.93 17.04
C LEU A 257 32.55 1.84 15.81
N GLU A 258 31.46 2.52 15.42
CA GLU A 258 31.45 3.34 14.21
C GLU A 258 30.52 4.57 14.34
N ASP A 259 31.13 5.72 14.63
CA ASP A 259 30.75 7.05 14.12
C ASP A 259 31.51 7.33 12.80
#